data_AF-A5PCP8-F1
#
_entry.id   AF-A5PCP8-F1
#
_cell.length_a   1.000
_cell.length_b   1.000
_cell.length_c   1.000
_cell.angle_alpha   90.00
_cell.angle_beta   90.00
_cell.angle_gamma   90.00
#
_symmetry.space_group_name_H-M   'P 1'
#
loop_
_entity.id
_entity.type
_entity.pdbx_description
1 polymer ?
#
loop_
_entity_poly.entity_id
_entity_poly.type
_entity_poly.pdbx_seq_one_letter_code
_entity_poly.pdbx_strand_id
1 'polypeptide(L)' 'MPEAKRESLVHELMDARRAVAAARRSDDAKAEKAARARVHDAKVGLGERGPVWWDDGAPDFNRHLVKNTPYAAEFET' A
#
# COMPACT_ATOMS: atom_id res chain seq x y z
N MET A 1 19.43 -2.09 1.78
CA MET A 1 19.27 -0.62 1.70
C MET A 1 20.03 0.00 2.87
N PRO A 2 20.70 1.16 2.72
CA PRO A 2 21.35 1.85 3.85
C PRO A 2 20.34 2.27 4.93
N GLU A 3 20.72 2.20 6.22
CA GLU A 3 19.78 2.44 7.33
C GLU A 3 19.20 3.86 7.31
N ALA A 4 20.02 4.89 7.06
CA ALA A 4 19.52 6.26 6.94
C ALA A 4 18.44 6.44 5.84
N LYS A 5 18.55 5.69 4.75
CA LYS A 5 17.53 5.68 3.69
C LYS A 5 16.26 4.97 4.16
N ARG A 6 16.41 3.89 4.94
CA ARG A 6 15.29 3.19 5.58
C ARG A 6 14.54 4.09 6.54
N GLU A 7 15.25 4.77 7.44
CA GLU A 7 14.68 5.71 8.40
C GLU A 7 13.90 6.83 7.71
N SER A 8 14.49 7.44 6.67
CA SER A 8 13.81 8.47 5.86
C SER A 8 12.50 7.98 5.26
N LEU A 9 12.48 6.75 4.72
CA LEU A 9 11.27 6.16 4.16
C LEU A 9 10.22 5.80 5.22
N VAL A 10 10.65 5.37 6.42
CA VAL A 10 9.74 5.16 7.56
C VAL A 10 9.12 6.48 7.99
N HIS A 11 9.89 7.56 8.08
CA HIS A 11 9.38 8.90 8.38
C HIS A 11 8.34 9.35 7.34
N GLU A 12 8.68 9.26 6.06
CA GLU A 12 7.77 9.59 4.95
C GLU A 12 6.48 8.76 4.99
N LEU A 13 6.58 7.46 5.30
CA LEU A 13 5.41 6.58 5.45
C LEU A 13 4.49 7.05 6.59
N MET A 14 5.06 7.44 7.73
CA MET A 14 4.28 7.91 8.87
C MET A 14 3.65 9.29 8.62
N ASP A 15 4.36 10.18 7.92
CA ASP A 15 3.83 11.48 7.47
C ASP A 15 2.68 11.30 6.47
N ALA A 16 2.85 10.45 5.47
CA ALA A 16 1.82 10.16 4.49
C ALA A 16 0.57 9.55 5.14
N ARG A 17 0.72 8.66 6.13
CA ARG A 17 -0.42 8.11 6.90
C ARG A 17 -1.18 9.19 7.68
N ARG A 18 -0.46 10.12 8.32
CA ARG A 18 -1.08 11.29 8.97
C ARG A 18 -1.83 12.16 7.98
N ALA A 19 -1.27 12.39 6.79
CA ALA A 19 -1.92 13.16 5.73
C ALA A 19 -3.21 12.48 5.22
N VAL A 20 -3.24 11.14 5.09
CA VAL A 20 -4.48 10.41 4.79
C VAL A 20 -5.54 10.67 5.86
N ALA A 21 -5.17 10.56 7.14
CA ALA A 21 -6.11 10.81 8.24
C ALA A 21 -6.63 12.26 8.25
N ALA A 22 -5.76 13.24 7.95
CA ALA A 22 -6.15 14.64 7.84
C ALA A 22 -7.13 14.86 6.68
N ALA A 23 -6.81 14.37 5.48
CA ALA A 23 -7.65 14.50 4.29
C ALA A 23 -9.05 13.88 4.48
N ARG A 24 -9.13 12.73 5.16
CA ARG A 24 -10.42 12.09 5.49
C ARG A 24 -11.25 12.91 6.48
N ARG A 25 -10.60 13.58 7.45
CA ARG A 25 -11.31 14.46 8.40
C ARG A 25 -11.83 15.73 7.74
N SER A 26 -11.19 16.19 6.67
CA SER A 26 -11.62 17.37 5.91
C SER A 26 -12.45 17.04 4.67
N ASP A 27 -12.79 15.76 4.45
CA ASP A 27 -13.48 15.26 3.26
C ASP A 27 -12.82 15.68 1.92
N ASP A 28 -11.48 15.81 1.92
CA ASP A 28 -10.72 16.19 0.72
C ASP A 28 -10.25 14.94 -0.02
N ALA A 29 -11.08 14.49 -0.97
CA ALA A 29 -10.80 13.32 -1.79
C ALA A 29 -9.51 13.45 -2.62
N LYS A 30 -9.13 14.66 -3.04
CA LYS A 30 -7.92 14.88 -3.84
C LYS A 30 -6.68 14.76 -2.96
N ALA A 31 -6.70 15.38 -1.78
CA ALA A 31 -5.63 15.24 -0.80
C ALA A 31 -5.51 13.79 -0.31
N GLU A 32 -6.64 13.09 -0.12
CA GLU A 32 -6.63 11.69 0.27
C GLU A 32 -5.94 10.83 -0.80
N LYS A 33 -6.30 11.00 -2.08
CA LYS A 33 -5.67 10.27 -3.19
C LYS A 33 -4.17 10.53 -3.25
N ALA A 34 -3.74 11.79 -3.09
CA ALA A 34 -2.32 12.15 -3.10
C ALA A 34 -1.56 11.54 -1.91
N ALA A 35 -2.13 11.58 -0.70
CA ALA A 35 -1.53 10.99 0.48
C ALA A 35 -1.44 9.47 0.38
N ARG A 36 -2.44 8.79 -0.20
CA ARG A 36 -2.40 7.35 -0.47
C ARG A 36 -1.33 6.97 -1.49
N ALA A 37 -1.07 7.81 -2.48
CA ALA A 37 0.05 7.61 -3.41
C ALA A 37 1.40 7.67 -2.68
N ARG A 38 1.61 8.68 -1.82
CA ARG A 38 2.82 8.76 -0.98
C ARG A 38 3.03 7.55 -0.08
N VAL A 39 1.94 7.02 0.52
CA VAL A 39 2.01 5.75 1.27
C VAL A 39 2.46 4.59 0.39
N HIS A 40 1.96 4.51 -0.85
CA HIS A 40 2.37 3.47 -1.79
C HIS A 40 3.86 3.56 -2.10
N ASP A 41 4.34 4.74 -2.46
CA ASP A 41 5.74 4.98 -2.85
C ASP A 41 6.70 4.67 -1.70
N ALA A 42 6.38 5.12 -0.48
CA ALA A 42 7.19 4.82 0.71
C ALA A 42 7.27 3.31 0.98
N LYS A 43 6.15 2.59 0.83
CA LYS A 43 6.11 1.12 1.01
C LYS A 43 6.88 0.38 -0.07
N VAL A 44 6.83 0.85 -1.32
CA VAL A 44 7.65 0.29 -2.41
C VAL A 44 9.13 0.52 -2.10
N GLY A 45 9.51 1.73 -1.69
CA GLY A 45 10.88 2.05 -1.28
C GLY A 45 11.40 1.21 -0.11
N LEU A 46 10.53 0.87 0.84
CA LEU A 46 10.84 -0.02 1.97
C LEU A 46 10.91 -1.50 1.60
N GLY A 47 10.46 -1.89 0.40
CA GLY A 47 10.33 -3.30 0.00
C GLY A 47 9.12 -4.01 0.62
N GLU A 48 8.22 -3.30 1.31
CA GLU A 48 6.94 -3.86 1.78
C GLU A 48 5.98 -4.16 0.61
N ARG A 49 6.23 -3.53 -0.54
CA ARG A 49 5.48 -3.72 -1.78
C ARG A 49 6.49 -3.92 -2.90
N GLY A 50 6.37 -5.01 -3.62
CA GLY A 50 7.30 -5.38 -4.66
C GLY A 50 6.89 -6.72 -5.28
N PRO A 51 7.76 -7.32 -6.09
CA PRO A 51 7.56 -8.66 -6.60
C PRO A 51 7.22 -9.61 -5.46
N VAL A 52 6.32 -10.53 -5.76
CA VAL A 52 5.98 -11.64 -4.89
C VAL A 52 7.22 -12.51 -4.64
N TRP A 53 7.25 -13.19 -3.49
CA TRP A 53 8.40 -14.01 -3.08
C TRP A 53 8.43 -15.38 -3.75
N TRP A 54 7.38 -15.77 -4.48
CA TRP A 54 7.28 -17.00 -5.26
C TRP A 54 7.63 -16.77 -6.74
N ASP A 55 8.13 -17.81 -7.40
CA ASP A 55 8.60 -17.80 -8.79
C ASP A 55 7.83 -18.76 -9.72
N ASP A 56 6.77 -19.40 -9.21
CA ASP A 56 5.94 -20.38 -9.93
C ASP A 56 4.99 -19.77 -10.99
N GLY A 57 5.03 -18.45 -11.17
CA GLY A 57 4.19 -17.72 -12.11
C GLY A 57 2.76 -17.47 -11.61
N ALA A 58 2.43 -17.80 -10.36
CA ALA A 58 1.11 -17.52 -9.80
C ALA A 58 0.84 -15.99 -9.75
N PRO A 59 -0.37 -15.52 -10.12
CA PRO A 59 -0.70 -14.10 -10.10
C PRO A 59 -0.66 -13.47 -8.70
N ASP A 60 -0.20 -12.22 -8.59
CA ASP A 60 -0.32 -11.43 -7.36
C ASP A 60 -1.72 -10.83 -7.23
N PHE A 61 -2.57 -11.42 -6.39
CA PHE A 61 -3.89 -10.88 -6.06
C PHE A 61 -3.87 -9.84 -4.93
N ASN A 62 -2.69 -9.41 -4.44
CA ASN A 62 -2.60 -8.35 -3.46
C ASN A 62 -3.30 -7.07 -3.97
N ARG A 63 -4.00 -6.37 -3.08
CA ARG A 63 -4.81 -5.17 -3.39
C ARG A 63 -6.01 -5.41 -4.33
N HIS A 64 -6.36 -6.66 -4.64
CA HIS A 64 -7.64 -6.98 -5.26
C HIS A 64 -8.67 -7.31 -4.18
N LEU A 65 -9.91 -6.88 -4.38
CA LEU A 65 -11.01 -7.33 -3.52
C LEU A 65 -11.22 -8.82 -3.72
N VAL A 66 -11.45 -9.60 -2.66
CA VAL A 66 -11.62 -11.07 -2.72
C VAL A 66 -12.62 -11.49 -3.81
N LYS A 67 -13.75 -10.79 -3.93
CA LYS A 67 -14.77 -11.01 -4.97
C LYS A 67 -14.25 -10.88 -6.42
N ASN A 68 -13.13 -10.19 -6.62
CA ASN A 68 -12.47 -10.00 -7.92
C ASN A 68 -11.28 -10.96 -8.11
N THR A 69 -11.16 -11.98 -7.26
CA THR A 69 -10.09 -12.98 -7.30
C THR A 69 -10.69 -14.37 -7.45
N PRO A 70 -9.91 -15.38 -7.87
CA PRO A 70 -10.35 -16.78 -7.89
C PRO A 70 -10.86 -17.29 -6.54
N TYR A 71 -10.48 -16.65 -5.43
CA TYR A 71 -10.93 -17.00 -4.07
C TYR A 71 -12.38 -16.59 -3.76
N ALA A 72 -13.07 -15.91 -4.69
CA ALA A 72 -14.45 -15.47 -4.46
C ALA A 72 -15.38 -16.61 -4.04
N ALA A 73 -15.25 -17.78 -4.65
CA ALA A 73 -16.11 -18.94 -4.41
C ALA A 73 -15.95 -19.55 -2.99
N GLU A 74 -14.81 -19.37 -2.34
CA GLU A 74 -14.52 -19.94 -1.02
C GLU A 74 -14.94 -19.01 0.13
N PHE A 75 -15.28 -17.75 -0.17
CA PHE A 75 -15.55 -16.71 0.84
C PHE A 75 -17.06 -16.48 1.10
N GLU A 76 -17.95 -17.09 0.30
CA GLU A 76 -19.41 -16.93 0.37
C GLU A 76 -20.14 -18.06 1.15
N THR A 77 -19.41 -18.84 1.96
CA THR A 77 -19.97 -19.89 2.83
C THR A 77 -20.13 -19.41 4.26
#